data_AF-A0A543EKH8-F1
#
_entry.id   AF-A0A543EKH8-F1
#
_cell.length_a   1.000
_cell.length_b   1.000
_cell.length_c   1.000
_cell.angle_alpha   90.00
_cell.angle_beta   90.00
_cell.angle_gamma   90.00
#
_symmetry.space_group_name_H-M   'P 1'
#
loop_
_entity.id
_entity.type
_entity.pdbx_description
1 polymer ?
#
loop_
_entity_poly.entity_id
_entity_poly.type
_entity_poly.pdbx_seq_one_letter_code
_entity_poly.pdbx_strand_id
1 'polypeptide(L)'
;MKKLLYIFLVFFSVMIVAQKNTYVKFAVYNNAIGTASMFDLYKDSIEKVNIFKTKASLPSHLKKFDYLADNGLTEIKFKKNAGFPDSLSLEMLNEQNNLPKDRPVFIEGYQFNDTSTLVYNDMISNIELKEANGQKNIHISTIKN
;
A
#
# COMPACT_ATOMS: atom_id res chain seq x y z
N MET A 1 17.19 57.21 14.15
CA MET A 1 16.98 55.95 14.91
C MET A 1 16.76 54.82 13.91
N LYS A 2 17.73 53.90 13.76
CA LYS A 2 17.67 52.80 12.78
C LYS A 2 16.80 51.67 13.36
N LYS A 3 15.68 51.35 12.72
CA LYS A 3 14.86 50.19 13.06
C LYS A 3 15.23 49.05 12.11
N LEU A 4 16.03 48.10 12.58
CA LEU A 4 16.29 46.84 11.89
C LEU A 4 15.10 45.91 12.16
N LEU A 5 14.28 45.69 11.14
CA LEU A 5 13.26 44.65 11.15
C LEU A 5 13.96 43.29 11.03
N TYR A 6 14.00 42.56 12.14
CA TYR A 6 14.38 41.15 12.16
C TYR A 6 13.30 40.34 11.45
N ILE A 7 13.55 39.94 10.20
CA ILE A 7 12.75 38.94 9.51
C ILE A 7 13.12 37.58 10.10
N PHE A 8 12.22 37.05 10.92
CA PHE A 8 12.29 35.67 11.42
C PHE A 8 11.90 34.75 10.26
N LEU A 9 12.90 34.25 9.53
CA LEU A 9 12.70 33.27 8.45
C LEU A 9 12.40 31.91 9.09
N VAL A 10 11.11 31.59 9.27
CA VAL A 10 10.69 30.26 9.70
C VAL A 10 10.85 29.32 8.50
N PHE A 11 11.89 28.49 8.51
CA PHE A 11 12.00 27.36 7.60
C PHE A 11 10.88 26.37 7.94
N PHE A 12 9.75 26.44 7.23
CA PHE A 12 8.81 25.33 7.18
C PHE A 12 9.50 24.19 6.41
N SER A 13 10.13 23.26 7.14
CA SER A 13 10.43 21.95 6.58
C SER A 13 9.09 21.25 6.36
N VAL A 14 8.57 21.37 5.13
CA VAL A 14 7.40 20.60 4.70
C VAL A 14 7.79 19.14 4.78
N MET A 15 7.38 18.45 5.84
CA MET A 15 7.47 17.01 5.90
C MET A 15 6.50 16.46 4.86
N ILE A 16 7.04 16.02 3.72
CA ILE A 16 6.26 15.33 2.69
C ILE A 16 5.97 13.94 3.24
N VAL A 17 4.99 13.84 4.13
CA VAL A 17 4.34 12.56 4.41
C VAL A 17 3.68 12.16 3.09
N ALA A 18 3.99 10.96 2.61
CA ALA A 18 3.40 10.44 1.38
C ALA A 18 1.86 10.57 1.48
N GLN A 19 1.25 11.44 0.67
CA GLN A 19 -0.18 11.62 0.69
C GLN A 19 -0.85 10.31 0.26
N LYS A 20 -1.63 9.73 1.16
CA LYS A 20 -2.44 8.53 0.85
C LYS A 20 -3.31 8.82 -0.36
N ASN A 21 -3.27 7.94 -1.35
CA ASN A 21 -4.22 7.95 -2.44
C ASN A 21 -5.58 7.52 -1.88
N THR A 22 -6.53 8.45 -1.80
CA THR A 22 -7.88 8.18 -1.29
C THR A 22 -8.77 7.49 -2.32
N TYR A 23 -8.30 7.20 -3.53
CA TYR A 23 -9.06 6.47 -4.55
C TYR A 23 -8.73 4.98 -4.60
N VAL A 24 -7.61 4.56 -4.01
CA VAL A 24 -7.24 3.14 -4.00
C VAL A 24 -8.23 2.34 -3.16
N LYS A 25 -8.64 1.19 -3.70
CA LYS A 25 -9.42 0.18 -2.99
C LYS A 25 -8.58 -1.08 -2.88
N PHE A 26 -8.13 -1.38 -1.67
CA PHE A 26 -7.37 -2.59 -1.41
C PHE A 26 -8.26 -3.84 -1.43
N ALA A 27 -7.65 -4.95 -1.81
CA ALA A 27 -8.27 -6.25 -1.85
C ALA A 27 -7.34 -7.29 -1.20
N VAL A 28 -7.92 -8.34 -0.60
CA VAL A 28 -7.18 -9.39 0.10
C VAL A 28 -7.66 -10.76 -0.38
N TYR A 29 -6.71 -11.66 -0.65
CA TYR A 29 -6.95 -13.09 -0.79
C TYR A 29 -5.76 -13.85 -0.23
N ASN A 30 -6.01 -14.98 0.45
CA ASN A 30 -4.96 -15.85 1.00
C ASN A 30 -3.84 -15.10 1.76
N ASN A 31 -4.23 -14.11 2.58
CA ASN A 31 -3.31 -13.27 3.35
C ASN A 31 -2.39 -12.33 2.54
N ALA A 32 -2.53 -12.27 1.22
CA ALA A 32 -1.82 -11.35 0.35
C ALA A 32 -2.72 -10.17 -0.05
N ILE A 33 -2.07 -9.03 -0.27
CA ILE A 33 -2.72 -7.74 -0.54
C ILE A 33 -2.55 -7.39 -2.02
N GLY A 34 -3.64 -6.95 -2.63
CA GLY A 34 -3.68 -6.37 -3.97
C GLY A 34 -4.57 -5.14 -4.00
N THR A 35 -4.84 -4.63 -5.20
CA THR A 35 -5.92 -3.66 -5.43
C THR A 35 -7.11 -4.35 -6.07
N ALA A 36 -8.31 -3.78 -5.89
CA ALA A 36 -9.50 -4.29 -6.56
C ALA A 36 -9.35 -4.28 -8.10
N SER A 37 -8.69 -3.25 -8.66
CA SER A 37 -8.42 -3.10 -10.10
C SER A 37 -7.56 -4.24 -10.67
N MET A 38 -6.58 -4.71 -9.89
CA MET A 38 -5.73 -5.83 -10.30
C MET A 38 -6.52 -7.12 -10.53
N PHE A 39 -7.56 -7.35 -9.72
CA PHE A 39 -8.37 -8.56 -9.83
C PHE A 39 -9.28 -8.59 -11.06
N ASP A 40 -9.44 -7.48 -11.79
CA ASP A 40 -10.15 -7.47 -13.07
C ASP A 40 -9.45 -8.36 -14.12
N LEU A 41 -8.12 -8.49 -14.03
CA LEU A 41 -7.33 -9.41 -14.86
C LEU A 41 -7.65 -10.89 -14.59
N TYR A 42 -8.27 -11.18 -13.45
CA TYR A 42 -8.56 -12.53 -12.95
C TYR A 42 -10.05 -12.79 -12.79
N LYS A 43 -10.92 -11.93 -13.31
CA LYS A 43 -12.38 -11.98 -13.09
C LYS A 43 -12.99 -13.37 -13.33
N ASP A 44 -12.52 -14.09 -14.35
CA ASP A 44 -13.04 -15.40 -14.74
C ASP A 44 -12.62 -16.51 -13.77
N SER A 45 -11.57 -16.27 -12.99
CA SER A 45 -11.04 -17.16 -11.96
C SER A 45 -11.64 -16.90 -10.57
N ILE A 46 -12.38 -15.80 -10.39
CA ILE A 46 -12.97 -15.42 -9.11
C ILE A 46 -14.28 -16.20 -8.88
N GLU A 47 -14.39 -16.78 -7.68
CA GLU A 47 -15.60 -17.45 -7.18
C GLU A 47 -16.50 -16.45 -6.42
N LYS A 48 -15.89 -15.60 -5.57
CA LYS A 48 -16.62 -14.69 -4.71
C LYS A 48 -15.88 -13.38 -4.48
N VAL A 49 -16.64 -12.30 -4.42
CA VAL A 49 -16.18 -10.97 -4.00
C VAL A 49 -17.04 -10.51 -2.83
N ASN A 50 -16.42 -10.24 -1.68
CA ASN A 50 -17.07 -9.63 -0.53
C ASN A 50 -16.54 -8.20 -0.35
N ILE A 51 -17.41 -7.20 -0.34
CA ILE A 51 -17.01 -5.79 -0.19
C ILE A 51 -17.43 -5.30 1.19
N PHE A 52 -16.46 -4.90 2.00
CA PHE A 52 -16.67 -4.30 3.31
C PHE A 52 -16.49 -2.79 3.21
N LYS A 53 -17.59 -2.04 3.29
CA LYS A 53 -17.59 -0.59 3.07
C LYS A 53 -16.92 0.22 4.18
N THR A 54 -16.78 -0.35 5.38
CA THR A 54 -16.23 0.36 6.54
C THR A 54 -15.32 -0.55 7.36
N LYS A 55 -14.35 0.05 8.07
CA LYS A 55 -13.48 -0.66 9.03
C LYS A 55 -14.25 -1.43 10.09
N ALA A 56 -15.36 -0.85 10.57
CA ALA A 56 -16.23 -1.46 11.56
C ALA A 56 -16.83 -2.79 11.06
N SER A 57 -17.21 -2.85 9.78
CA SER A 57 -17.81 -4.04 9.14
C SER A 57 -16.84 -5.19 8.84
N LEU A 58 -15.54 -5.00 9.05
CA LEU A 58 -14.55 -6.04 8.78
C LEU A 58 -14.75 -7.25 9.72
N PRO A 59 -14.76 -8.49 9.20
CA PRO A 59 -14.73 -9.69 10.00
C PRO A 59 -13.40 -9.83 10.75
N SER A 60 -13.36 -10.66 11.80
CA SER A 60 -12.22 -10.79 12.71
C SER A 60 -10.91 -11.11 11.98
N HIS A 61 -10.93 -12.01 10.98
CA HIS A 61 -9.74 -12.42 10.23
C HIS A 61 -9.17 -11.32 9.32
N LEU A 62 -9.93 -10.27 9.02
CA LEU A 62 -9.48 -9.12 8.22
C LEU A 62 -9.13 -7.90 9.06
N LYS A 63 -9.31 -7.93 10.39
CA LYS A 63 -9.03 -6.78 11.26
C LYS A 63 -7.58 -6.32 11.20
N LYS A 64 -6.63 -7.23 10.94
CA LYS A 64 -5.22 -6.87 10.73
C LYS A 64 -4.96 -5.99 9.51
N PHE A 65 -5.93 -5.85 8.59
CA PHE A 65 -5.85 -4.99 7.40
C PHE A 65 -6.72 -3.72 7.53
N ASP A 66 -7.21 -3.38 8.73
CA ASP A 66 -8.09 -2.23 8.94
C ASP A 66 -7.45 -0.88 8.53
N TYR A 67 -6.13 -0.77 8.62
CA TYR A 67 -5.35 0.39 8.22
C TYR A 67 -5.41 0.68 6.70
N LEU A 68 -5.83 -0.31 5.90
CA LEU A 68 -6.03 -0.19 4.45
C LEU A 68 -7.49 0.07 4.06
N ALA A 69 -8.40 -0.06 5.02
CA ALA A 69 -9.83 0.00 4.76
C ALA A 69 -10.41 1.43 4.89
N ASP A 70 -9.59 2.47 4.64
CA ASP A 70 -10.03 3.87 4.61
C ASP A 70 -11.15 4.09 3.57
N ASN A 71 -11.11 3.37 2.44
CA ASN A 71 -12.15 3.36 1.39
C ASN A 71 -12.91 2.03 1.30
N GLY A 72 -12.94 1.29 2.41
CA GLY A 72 -13.39 -0.10 2.45
C GLY A 72 -12.31 -1.09 2.02
N LEU A 73 -12.62 -2.37 2.17
CA LEU A 73 -11.73 -3.49 1.83
C LEU A 73 -12.53 -4.54 1.06
N THR A 74 -11.90 -5.10 0.04
CA THR A 74 -12.48 -6.23 -0.72
C THR A 74 -11.81 -7.54 -0.29
N GLU A 75 -12.59 -8.58 -0.03
CA GLU A 75 -12.07 -9.94 0.09
C GLU A 75 -12.44 -10.69 -1.18
N ILE A 76 -11.43 -11.24 -1.85
CA ILE A 76 -11.57 -12.07 -3.04
C ILE A 76 -11.50 -13.53 -2.61
N LYS A 77 -12.23 -14.41 -3.31
CA LYS A 77 -12.04 -15.86 -3.27
C LYS A 77 -11.97 -16.37 -4.70
N PHE A 78 -10.94 -17.15 -5.00
CA PHE A 78 -10.78 -17.80 -6.29
C PHE A 78 -11.50 -19.15 -6.33
N LYS A 79 -11.91 -19.55 -7.53
CA LYS A 79 -12.44 -20.90 -7.81
C LYS A 79 -11.38 -21.95 -7.45
N LYS A 80 -11.83 -23.11 -6.99
CA LYS A 80 -10.93 -24.26 -6.76
C LYS A 80 -10.14 -24.58 -8.02
N ASN A 81 -8.82 -24.78 -7.88
CA ASN A 81 -7.87 -25.09 -8.95
C ASN A 81 -7.72 -23.99 -10.02
N ALA A 82 -8.26 -22.79 -9.80
CA ALA A 82 -7.92 -21.65 -10.65
C ALA A 82 -6.54 -21.11 -10.25
N GLY A 83 -5.75 -20.71 -11.24
CA GLY A 83 -4.52 -19.96 -11.00
C GLY A 83 -4.85 -18.63 -10.33
N PHE A 84 -3.98 -18.22 -9.40
CA PHE A 84 -4.05 -16.91 -8.76
C PHE A 84 -2.67 -16.24 -8.91
N PRO A 85 -2.62 -14.90 -8.87
CA PRO A 85 -1.41 -14.12 -9.11
C PRO A 85 -0.30 -14.47 -8.12
N ASP A 86 0.95 -14.37 -8.59
CA ASP A 86 2.12 -14.56 -7.73
C ASP A 86 2.23 -13.43 -6.71
N SER A 87 2.69 -13.76 -5.51
CA SER A 87 2.90 -12.80 -4.43
C SER A 87 4.33 -12.86 -3.92
N LEU A 88 4.85 -11.71 -3.49
CA LEU A 88 6.10 -11.61 -2.74
C LEU A 88 5.92 -10.80 -1.46
N SER A 89 6.84 -10.98 -0.50
CA SER A 89 6.87 -10.14 0.70
C SER A 89 7.52 -8.79 0.43
N LEU A 90 7.12 -7.78 1.21
CA LEU A 90 7.72 -6.44 1.12
C LEU A 90 9.19 -6.43 1.56
N GLU A 91 9.60 -7.34 2.47
CA GLU A 91 11.01 -7.54 2.83
C GLU A 91 11.85 -8.03 1.64
N MET A 92 11.31 -8.90 0.79
CA MET A 92 12.00 -9.35 -0.43
C MET A 92 12.17 -8.19 -1.41
N LEU A 93 11.15 -7.32 -1.55
CA LEU A 93 11.26 -6.10 -2.35
C LEU A 93 12.36 -5.17 -1.83
N ASN A 94 12.46 -5.01 -0.51
CA ASN A 94 13.54 -4.23 0.10
C ASN A 94 14.92 -4.82 -0.25
N GLU A 95 15.11 -6.13 -0.08
CA GLU A 95 16.37 -6.80 -0.40
C GLU A 95 16.77 -6.63 -1.86
N GLN A 96 15.81 -6.83 -2.78
CA GLN A 96 16.03 -6.65 -4.22
C GLN A 96 16.48 -5.22 -4.58
N ASN A 97 16.14 -4.23 -3.74
CA ASN A 97 16.53 -2.83 -3.91
C ASN A 97 17.71 -2.41 -3.02
N ASN A 98 18.42 -3.38 -2.41
CA ASN A 98 19.53 -3.15 -1.48
C ASN A 98 19.16 -2.27 -0.27
N LEU A 99 17.95 -2.46 0.27
CA LEU A 99 17.47 -1.80 1.50
C LEU A 99 17.38 -2.82 2.65
N PRO A 100 17.39 -2.36 3.92
CA PRO A 100 17.10 -3.22 5.06
C PRO A 100 15.74 -3.92 4.95
N LYS A 101 15.65 -5.19 5.32
CA LYS A 101 14.42 -6.01 5.20
C LYS A 101 13.21 -5.39 5.92
N ASP A 102 13.45 -4.80 7.08
CA ASP A 102 12.48 -4.18 7.98
C ASP A 102 12.13 -2.74 7.61
N ARG A 103 12.70 -2.22 6.51
CA ARG A 103 12.42 -0.87 6.01
C ARG A 103 10.94 -0.73 5.61
N PRO A 104 10.20 0.25 6.14
CA PRO A 104 8.81 0.46 5.74
C PRO A 104 8.67 0.69 4.23
N VAL A 105 7.62 0.12 3.66
CA VAL A 105 7.27 0.31 2.24
C VAL A 105 5.98 1.11 2.14
N PHE A 106 5.91 2.02 1.18
CA PHE A 106 4.71 2.83 0.94
C PHE A 106 4.01 2.32 -0.31
N ILE A 107 2.74 1.93 -0.22
CA ILE A 107 1.93 1.55 -1.39
C ILE A 107 0.79 2.54 -1.50
N GLU A 108 0.70 3.28 -2.60
CA GLU A 108 -0.33 4.30 -2.80
C GLU A 108 -0.37 5.32 -1.63
N GLY A 109 0.79 5.60 -1.04
CA GLY A 109 0.94 6.48 0.12
C GLY A 109 0.54 5.86 1.47
N TYR A 110 0.08 4.61 1.51
CA TYR A 110 -0.13 3.86 2.76
C TYR A 110 1.19 3.24 3.21
N GLN A 111 1.55 3.44 4.49
CA GLN A 111 2.77 2.89 5.06
C GLN A 111 2.54 1.47 5.57
N PHE A 112 3.38 0.54 5.13
CA PHE A 112 3.44 -0.85 5.56
C PHE A 112 4.66 -1.01 6.45
N ASN A 113 4.41 -1.14 7.76
CA ASN A 113 5.48 -1.37 8.75
C ASN A 113 5.84 -2.84 8.90
N ASP A 114 4.87 -3.74 8.69
CA ASP A 114 5.11 -5.18 8.68
C ASP A 114 5.56 -5.61 7.28
N THR A 115 6.87 -5.75 7.08
CA THR A 115 7.43 -6.10 5.78
C THR A 115 7.33 -7.59 5.44
N SER A 116 6.87 -8.42 6.37
CA SER A 116 6.47 -9.81 6.08
C SER A 116 5.16 -9.90 5.28
N THR A 117 4.44 -8.78 5.18
CA THR A 117 3.21 -8.65 4.39
C THR A 117 3.45 -9.09 2.94
N LEU A 118 2.61 -10.02 2.47
CA LEU A 118 2.59 -10.46 1.08
C LEU A 118 1.78 -9.48 0.23
N VAL A 119 2.32 -9.13 -0.93
CA VAL A 119 1.64 -8.32 -1.95
C VAL A 119 1.70 -9.03 -3.31
N TYR A 120 0.67 -8.85 -4.13
CA TYR A 120 0.64 -9.43 -5.46
C TYR A 120 1.50 -8.63 -6.43
N ASN A 121 2.34 -9.32 -7.21
CA ASN A 121 3.26 -8.67 -8.15
C ASN A 121 2.51 -7.84 -9.18
N ASP A 122 1.38 -8.36 -9.67
CA ASP A 122 0.56 -7.75 -10.72
C ASP A 122 -0.11 -6.44 -10.28
N MET A 123 -0.14 -6.14 -8.97
CA MET A 123 -0.64 -4.85 -8.51
C MET A 123 0.37 -3.72 -8.79
N ILE A 124 1.67 -4.04 -8.92
CA ILE A 124 2.77 -3.08 -8.96
C ILE A 124 2.87 -2.50 -10.37
N SER A 125 2.57 -1.21 -10.54
CA SER A 125 2.78 -0.49 -11.79
C SER A 125 4.13 0.21 -11.85
N ASN A 126 4.61 0.73 -10.72
CA ASN A 126 5.86 1.47 -10.64
C ASN A 126 6.46 1.37 -9.23
N ILE A 127 7.79 1.33 -9.16
CA ILE A 127 8.56 1.36 -7.92
C ILE A 127 9.49 2.57 -7.98
N GLU A 128 9.35 3.45 -7.00
CA GLU A 128 10.23 4.61 -6.83
C GLU A 128 10.93 4.52 -5.48
N LEU A 129 12.20 4.90 -5.45
CA LEU A 129 12.92 5.08 -4.20
C LEU A 129 12.92 6.56 -3.82
N LYS A 130 12.26 6.91 -2.72
CA LYS A 130 12.17 8.30 -2.24
C LYS A 130 12.81 8.45 -0.87
N GLU A 131 13.49 9.57 -0.69
CA GLU A 131 13.98 9.99 0.62
C GLU A 131 12.81 10.51 1.46
N ALA A 132 12.58 9.89 2.61
CA ALA A 132 11.67 10.37 3.64
C ALA A 132 12.40 10.35 4.98
N ASN A 133 12.47 11.50 5.67
CA ASN A 133 13.16 11.63 6.96
C ASN A 133 14.64 11.19 6.94
N GLY A 134 15.37 11.49 5.86
CA GLY A 134 16.78 11.09 5.69
C GLY A 134 16.97 9.60 5.41
N GLN A 135 15.90 8.91 5.03
CA GLN A 135 15.88 7.49 4.74
C GLN A 135 15.19 7.21 3.40
N LYS A 136 15.91 6.56 2.48
CA LYS A 136 15.40 6.05 1.21
C LYS A 136 14.42 4.88 1.37
N ASN A 137 13.13 5.07 1.12
CA ASN A 137 12.10 4.03 1.19
C ASN A 137 11.57 3.67 -0.21
N ILE A 138 11.00 2.47 -0.34
CA ILE A 138 10.26 2.06 -1.53
C ILE A 138 8.87 2.72 -1.52
N HIS A 139 8.48 3.29 -2.64
CA HIS A 139 7.16 3.81 -2.93
C HIS A 139 6.58 3.09 -4.17
N ILE A 140 5.50 2.38 -3.97
CA ILE A 140 4.79 1.61 -5.00
C ILE A 140 3.58 2.39 -5.45
N SER A 141 3.49 2.58 -6.77
CA SER A 141 2.23 2.94 -7.43
C SER A 141 1.63 1.69 -8.06
N THR A 142 0.31 1.60 -8.02
CA THR A 142 -0.44 0.42 -8.43
C THR A 142 -1.15 0.64 -9.76
N ILE A 143 -1.54 -0.46 -10.40
CA ILE A 143 -2.26 -0.40 -11.67
C ILE A 143 -3.62 0.30 -11.50
N LYS A 144 -3.87 1.25 -12.40
CA LYS A 144 -5.14 1.96 -12.54
C LYS A 144 -5.82 1.41 -13.79
N ASN A 145 -6.83 0.56 -13.61
CA ASN A 145 -7.73 0.15 -14.69
C ASN A 145 -8.92 1.10 -14.76
#